data_AF-A0A6I1W4A8-F1
#
_entry.id   AF-A0A6I1W4A8-F1
#
_cell.length_a   1.000
_cell.length_b   1.000
_cell.length_c   1.000
_cell.angle_alpha   90.00
_cell.angle_beta   90.00
_cell.angle_gamma   90.00
#
_symmetry.space_group_name_H-M   'P 1'
#
loop_
_entity.id
_entity.type
_entity.pdbx_description
1 polymer ?
#
loop_
_entity_poly.entity_id
_entity_poly.type
_entity_poly.pdbx_seq_one_letter_code
_entity_poly.pdbx_strand_id
1 'polypeptide(L)' 'EGMVNTRRMGKYIYYSLASFEVVSVMQTLSGLYCGQALKK' A
#
# COMPACT_ATOMS: atom_id res chain seq x y z
N GLU A 1 8.20 -11.77 -1.52
CA GLU A 1 8.95 -10.60 -2.02
C GLU A 1 8.24 -10.05 -3.26
N GLY A 2 8.35 -8.75 -3.57
CA GLY A 2 7.70 -8.16 -4.76
C GLY A 2 6.33 -7.49 -4.54
N MET A 3 5.98 -7.08 -3.31
CA MET A 3 4.72 -6.36 -3.04
C MET A 3 4.82 -4.85 -3.31
N VAL A 4 6.04 -4.31 -3.32
CA VAL A 4 6.30 -2.89 -3.51
C VAL A 4 7.34 -2.65 -4.61
N ASN A 5 7.05 -1.68 -5.46
CA ASN A 5 8.00 -1.07 -6.36
C ASN A 5 8.85 -0.06 -5.59
N THR A 6 10.10 0.10 -6.01
CA THR A 6 11.04 1.04 -5.41
C THR A 6 11.57 1.98 -6.49
N ARG A 7 11.45 3.30 -6.27
CA ARG A 7 12.02 4.34 -7.13
C ARG A 7 12.91 5.26 -6.31
N ARG A 8 14.20 5.36 -6.68
CA ARG A 8 15.15 6.28 -6.03
C ARG A 8 15.26 7.58 -6.82
N MET A 9 15.12 8.71 -6.13
CA MET A 9 15.44 10.04 -6.67
C MET A 9 16.37 10.77 -5.70
N GLY A 10 17.66 10.72 -5.99
CA GLY A 10 18.71 11.30 -5.14
C GLY A 10 18.74 10.64 -3.75
N LYS A 11 18.48 11.46 -2.72
CA LYS A 11 18.42 11.03 -1.31
C LYS A 11 17.13 10.28 -0.96
N TYR A 12 16.06 10.45 -1.74
CA TYR A 12 14.75 9.89 -1.42
C TYR A 12 14.50 8.56 -2.13
N ILE A 13 13.81 7.67 -1.42
CA ILE A 13 13.33 6.40 -1.94
C ILE A 13 11.80 6.42 -1.82
N TYR A 14 11.13 6.28 -2.95
CA TYR A 14 9.68 6.20 -3.06
C TYR A 14 9.28 4.75 -3.23
N TYR A 15 8.28 4.33 -2.46
CA TYR A 15 7.68 3.03 -2.57
C TYR A 15 6.26 3.16 -3.11
N SER A 16 5.86 2.23 -3.97
CA SER A 16 4.48 2.10 -4.45
C SER A 16 4.09 0.63 -4.50
N LEU A 17 2.80 0.32 -4.50
CA LEU A 17 2.34 -1.07 -4.60
C LEU A 17 2.70 -1.64 -5.98
N ALA A 18 3.20 -2.87 -6.01
CA ALA A 18 3.83 -3.45 -7.19
C ALA A 18 2.84 -4.01 -8.22
N SER A 19 1.69 -4.51 -7.78
CA SER A 19 0.72 -5.19 -8.63
C SER A 19 -0.73 -4.90 -8.24
N PHE A 20 -1.65 -5.14 -9.17
CA PHE A 20 -3.08 -5.01 -8.93
C PHE A 20 -3.59 -5.95 -7.82
N GLU A 21 -3.06 -7.17 -7.78
CA GLU A 21 -3.44 -8.15 -6.74
C GLU A 21 -3.11 -7.63 -5.33
N VAL A 22 -1.93 -7.03 -5.16
CA VAL A 22 -1.52 -6.43 -3.89
C VAL A 22 -2.40 -5.23 -3.54
N VAL A 23 -2.77 -4.41 -4.52
CA VAL A 23 -3.70 -3.30 -4.32
C VAL A 23 -5.07 -3.79 -3.84
N SER A 24 -5.61 -4.85 -4.44
CA SER A 24 -6.90 -5.42 -4.07
C SER A 24 -6.90 -5.95 -2.62
N VAL A 25 -5.87 -6.71 -2.24
CA VAL A 25 -5.70 -7.21 -0.87
C VAL A 25 -5.59 -6.04 0.12
N MET A 26 -4.76 -5.04 -0.19
CA MET A 26 -4.59 -3.86 0.68
C MET A 26 -5.88 -3.05 0.82
N GLN A 27 -6.70 -2.95 -0.23
CA GLN A 27 -8.01 -2.29 -0.15
C GLN A 27 -8.97 -3.04 0.78
N THR A 28 -9.04 -4.38 0.67
CA THR A 28 -9.87 -5.19 1.58
C THR A 28 -9.42 -5.01 3.03
N LEU A 29 -8.12 -5.11 3.31
CA LEU A 29 -7.58 -4.93 4.65
C LEU A 29 -7.81 -3.50 5.17
N SER A 30 -7.62 -2.49 4.32
CA SER A 30 -7.90 -1.10 4.67
C SER A 30 -9.38 -0.89 5.01
N GLY A 31 -10.31 -1.52 4.29
CA GLY A 31 -11.73 -1.47 4.61
C GLY A 31 -12.05 -2.10 5.97
N LEU A 32 -11.46 -3.26 6.25
CA LEU A 32 -11.67 -3.99 7.50
C LEU A 32 -11.09 -3.26 8.71
N TYR A 33 -9.89 -2.68 8.60
CA TYR A 33 -9.14 -2.20 9.76
C TYR A 33 -9.00 -0.69 9.83
N CYS A 34 -8.80 0.00 8.71
CA CYS A 34 -8.61 1.46 8.68
C CYS A 34 -9.93 2.22 8.55
N GLY A 35 -10.90 1.71 7.77
CA GLY A 35 -12.22 2.32 7.61
C GLY A 35 -13.07 2.29 8.88
N GLN A 36 -12.86 1.29 9.73
CA GLN A 36 -13.48 1.21 11.05
C GLN A 36 -12.77 2.13 12.07
N ALA A 37 -11.45 2.35 11.94
CA ALA A 37 -10.70 3.22 12.85
C ALA A 37 -11.12 4.70 12.79
N LEU A 38 -11.70 5.15 11.67
CA LEU A 38 -12.22 6.50 11.47
C LEU A 38 -13.70 6.68 11.88
N LYS A 39 -14.41 5.59 12.20
CA LYS A 39 -15.75 5.66 12.83
C LYS A 39 -15.57 5.75 14.34
N LYS A 40 -15.30 6.94 14.86
CA LYS A 40 -15.46 7.29 16.28
C LYS A 40 -16.45 8.43 16.41
#